data_AF-A0A1A8HRK5-F1
#
_entry.id   AF-A0A1A8HRK5-F1
#
_cell.length_a   1.000
_cell.length_b   1.000
_cell.length_c   1.000
_cell.angle_alpha   90.00
_cell.angle_beta   90.00
_cell.angle_gamma   90.00
#
_symmetry.space_group_name_H-M   'P 1'
#
loop_
_entity.id
_entity.type
_entity.pdbx_description
1 polymer ?
#
loop_
_entity_poly.entity_id
_entity_poly.type
_entity_poly.pdbx_seq_one_letter_code
_entity_poly.pdbx_strand_id
1 'polypeptide(L)'
;MTLINIFGESPADMQDVLQIVVQAFMRMKKVSFSPSCVFVHQNATDVTAAEKNMDGKRRLKEKLDKRAQLVAKEEVCDAECFSDVIAFDVKKYVKYFSQLWEGSPPMAPPNPGYSECVQDLKNFLLSKASKSSGITPSQFNSKIKYLWNALMNENFVFSFKNTQEIAVYRQLEIQYGNWTWALKSEMLTIENQLYLSIEKGQRDHVELSYLSKEMNKPYEETKRKI
;
A
#
# COMPACT_ATOMS: atom_id res chain seq x y z
N MET A 1 -5.20 -4.89 -17.90
CA MET A 1 -5.03 -3.42 -17.93
C MET A 1 -6.05 -2.80 -17.00
N THR A 2 -5.62 -1.87 -16.14
CA THR A 2 -6.45 -1.24 -15.11
C THR A 2 -6.64 0.24 -15.43
N LEU A 3 -7.87 0.73 -15.39
CA LEU A 3 -8.19 2.15 -15.53
C LEU A 3 -8.37 2.74 -14.14
N ILE A 4 -7.55 3.74 -13.81
CA ILE A 4 -7.61 4.45 -12.54
C ILE A 4 -8.29 5.79 -12.81
N ASN A 5 -9.55 5.90 -12.41
CA ASN A 5 -10.31 7.12 -12.52
C ASN A 5 -10.01 8.04 -11.34
N ILE A 6 -9.57 9.26 -11.62
CA ILE A 6 -9.28 10.30 -10.64
C ILE A 6 -10.24 11.46 -10.91
N PHE A 7 -11.02 11.83 -9.91
CA PHE A 7 -11.99 12.92 -9.99
C PHE A 7 -11.55 14.08 -9.09
N GLY A 8 -11.51 15.29 -9.65
CA GLY A 8 -11.22 16.53 -8.91
C GLY A 8 -9.74 16.93 -8.89
N GLU A 9 -9.48 18.18 -8.51
CA GLU A 9 -8.14 18.80 -8.53
C GLU A 9 -7.40 18.71 -7.18
N SER A 10 -8.07 18.25 -6.11
CA SER A 10 -7.52 18.23 -4.74
C SER A 10 -6.27 17.33 -4.65
N PRO A 11 -5.08 17.91 -4.39
CA PRO A 11 -3.84 17.16 -4.27
C PRO A 11 -3.80 16.21 -3.07
N ALA A 12 -4.69 16.41 -2.09
CA ALA A 12 -4.75 15.67 -0.83
C ALA A 12 -5.47 14.32 -1.00
N ASP A 13 -6.65 14.31 -1.63
CA ASP A 13 -7.45 13.09 -1.84
C ASP A 13 -6.77 12.10 -2.79
N MET A 14 -5.93 12.61 -3.69
CA MET A 14 -5.12 11.79 -4.60
C MET A 14 -4.03 10.99 -3.88
N GLN A 15 -3.54 11.44 -2.72
CA GLN A 15 -2.37 10.82 -2.08
C GLN A 15 -2.63 9.39 -1.66
N ASP A 16 -3.77 9.17 -0.99
CA ASP A 16 -4.16 7.85 -0.50
C ASP A 16 -4.32 6.89 -1.68
N VAL A 17 -5.07 7.29 -2.71
CA VAL A 17 -5.32 6.45 -3.88
C VAL A 17 -4.02 6.05 -4.59
N LEU A 18 -3.08 6.99 -4.77
CA LEU A 18 -1.79 6.68 -5.40
C LEU A 18 -0.98 5.69 -4.55
N GLN A 19 -1.03 5.81 -3.22
CA GLN A 19 -0.37 4.86 -2.32
C GLN A 19 -0.97 3.46 -2.43
N ILE A 20 -2.31 3.33 -2.44
CA ILE A 20 -2.99 2.04 -2.67
C ILE A 20 -2.53 1.42 -3.99
N VAL A 21 -2.52 2.22 -5.06
CA VAL A 21 -2.18 1.77 -6.40
C VAL A 21 -0.75 1.25 -6.48
N VAL A 22 0.22 2.02 -5.95
CA VAL A 22 1.64 1.66 -5.93
C VAL A 22 1.85 0.36 -5.14
N GLN A 23 1.28 0.27 -3.95
CA GLN A 23 1.40 -0.89 -3.07
C GLN A 23 0.79 -2.14 -3.69
N ALA A 24 -0.40 -2.03 -4.27
CA ALA A 24 -1.05 -3.13 -4.97
C ALA A 24 -0.19 -3.63 -6.15
N PHE A 25 0.38 -2.74 -6.96
CA PHE A 25 1.21 -3.15 -8.09
C PHE A 25 2.54 -3.78 -7.67
N MET A 26 3.19 -3.29 -6.62
CA MET A 26 4.40 -3.92 -6.09
C MET A 26 4.13 -5.36 -5.62
N ARG A 27 3.03 -5.58 -4.90
CA ARG A 27 2.65 -6.93 -4.46
C ARG A 27 2.22 -7.83 -5.61
N MET A 28 1.46 -7.32 -6.58
CA MET A 28 1.15 -8.07 -7.80
C MET A 28 2.41 -8.50 -8.56
N LYS A 29 3.44 -7.65 -8.60
CA LYS A 29 4.74 -7.97 -9.21
C LYS A 29 5.44 -9.12 -8.49
N LYS A 30 5.40 -9.18 -7.14
CA LYS A 30 5.93 -10.32 -6.35
C LYS A 30 5.28 -11.65 -6.73
N VAL A 31 3.98 -11.64 -7.04
CA VAL A 31 3.21 -12.83 -7.47
C VAL A 31 3.29 -13.06 -8.98
N SER A 32 4.29 -12.51 -9.68
CA SER A 32 4.52 -12.65 -11.14
C SER A 32 3.39 -12.14 -12.04
N PHE A 33 2.47 -11.34 -11.51
CA PHE A 33 1.53 -10.60 -12.34
C PHE A 33 2.21 -9.36 -12.90
N SER A 34 2.06 -9.12 -14.20
CA SER A 34 2.53 -7.92 -14.89
C SER A 34 1.37 -6.93 -15.08
N PRO A 35 1.06 -6.08 -14.08
CA PRO A 35 -0.02 -5.11 -14.22
C PRO A 35 0.35 -4.00 -15.20
N SER A 36 -0.68 -3.41 -15.83
CA SER A 36 -0.56 -2.20 -16.63
C SER A 36 -1.69 -1.27 -16.25
N CYS A 37 -1.42 0.02 -16.09
CA CYS A 37 -2.45 1.00 -15.73
C CYS A 37 -2.54 2.17 -16.71
N VAL A 38 -3.70 2.83 -16.69
CA VAL A 38 -3.96 4.12 -17.34
C VAL A 38 -4.63 5.01 -16.31
N PHE A 39 -4.11 6.21 -16.10
CA PHE A 39 -4.73 7.22 -15.26
C PHE A 39 -5.62 8.12 -16.12
N VAL A 40 -6.86 8.26 -15.69
CA VAL A 40 -7.86 9.15 -16.29
C VAL A 40 -8.19 10.22 -15.26
N HIS A 41 -7.78 11.45 -15.54
CA HIS A 41 -8.07 12.59 -14.69
C HIS A 41 -9.28 13.34 -15.25
N GLN A 42 -10.41 13.29 -14.54
CA GLN A 42 -11.67 13.92 -14.94
C GLN A 42 -11.74 15.39 -14.47
N ASN A 43 -12.60 16.16 -15.14
CA ASN A 43 -12.88 17.57 -14.83
C ASN A 43 -11.62 18.45 -14.79
N ALA A 44 -10.69 18.23 -15.72
CA ALA A 44 -9.59 19.17 -15.90
C ALA A 44 -10.14 20.45 -16.55
N THR A 45 -9.93 21.58 -15.86
CA THR A 45 -10.46 22.89 -16.24
C THR A 45 -9.86 23.45 -17.54
N ASP A 46 -8.68 22.98 -17.96
CA ASP A 46 -7.94 23.43 -19.15
C ASP A 46 -7.33 22.27 -19.95
N VAL A 47 -8.16 21.38 -20.52
CA VAL A 47 -7.66 20.25 -21.33
C VAL A 47 -6.98 20.69 -22.63
N THR A 48 -7.29 21.88 -23.13
CA THR A 48 -6.70 22.45 -24.35
C THR A 48 -5.31 23.07 -24.13
N ALA A 49 -4.93 23.37 -22.88
CA ALA A 49 -3.61 23.92 -22.57
C ALA A 49 -2.57 22.78 -22.48
N ALA A 50 -1.93 22.49 -23.60
CA ALA A 50 -0.89 21.46 -23.70
C ALA A 50 0.19 21.58 -22.62
N GLU A 51 0.58 22.80 -22.23
CA GLU A 51 1.56 23.06 -21.18
C GLU A 51 1.06 22.66 -19.78
N LYS A 52 -0.16 23.05 -19.40
CA LYS A 52 -0.76 22.67 -18.10
C LYS A 52 -0.92 21.16 -17.96
N ASN A 53 -1.28 20.48 -19.06
CA ASN A 53 -1.34 19.02 -19.10
C ASN A 53 0.03 18.38 -18.92
N MET A 54 1.10 18.95 -19.51
CA MET A 54 2.46 18.43 -19.37
C MET A 54 3.03 18.63 -17.97
N ASP A 55 2.74 19.76 -17.33
CA ASP A 55 3.13 20.01 -15.95
C ASP A 55 2.32 19.16 -14.96
N GLY A 56 1.01 18.97 -15.19
CA GLY A 56 0.18 18.05 -14.42
C GLY A 56 0.69 16.62 -14.49
N LYS A 57 1.05 16.15 -15.70
CA LYS A 57 1.70 14.85 -15.95
C LYS A 57 3.01 14.71 -15.17
N ARG A 58 3.86 15.73 -15.17
CA ARG A 58 5.13 15.73 -14.44
C ARG A 58 4.91 15.61 -12.94
N ARG A 59 4.02 16.44 -12.38
CA ARG A 59 3.66 16.42 -10.95
C ARG A 59 3.09 15.08 -10.51
N LEU A 60 2.24 14.47 -11.35
CA LEU A 60 1.69 13.13 -11.08
C LEU A 60 2.81 12.08 -11.03
N LYS A 61 3.74 12.12 -11.99
CA LYS A 61 4.90 11.21 -12.00
C LYS A 61 5.75 11.37 -10.73
N GLU A 62 6.12 12.60 -10.37
CA GLU A 62 6.92 12.86 -9.18
C GLU A 62 6.25 12.35 -7.90
N LYS A 63 4.93 12.49 -7.79
CA LYS A 63 4.18 11.93 -6.66
C LYS A 63 4.19 10.41 -6.66
N LEU A 64 3.97 9.78 -7.81
CA LEU A 64 4.04 8.32 -7.96
C LEU A 64 5.42 7.80 -7.59
N ASP A 65 6.49 8.45 -8.03
CA ASP A 65 7.87 8.07 -7.74
C ASP A 65 8.17 8.20 -6.24
N LYS A 66 7.76 9.30 -5.59
CA LYS A 66 7.88 9.48 -4.13
C LYS A 66 7.14 8.40 -3.34
N ARG A 67 5.91 8.06 -3.76
CA ARG A 67 5.12 7.01 -3.10
C ARG A 67 5.71 5.63 -3.35
N ALA A 68 6.24 5.36 -4.55
CA ALA A 68 6.98 4.14 -4.85
C ALA A 68 8.17 3.97 -3.91
N GLN A 69 9.00 4.99 -3.70
CA GLN A 69 10.15 4.89 -2.79
C GLN A 69 9.75 4.59 -1.34
N LEU A 70 8.66 5.21 -0.85
CA LEU A 70 8.17 4.95 0.51
C LEU A 70 7.66 3.52 0.65
N VAL A 71 6.81 3.07 -0.27
CA VAL A 71 6.24 1.72 -0.25
C VAL A 71 7.33 0.66 -0.48
N ALA A 72 8.32 0.93 -1.32
CA ALA A 72 9.46 0.05 -1.57
C ALA A 72 10.23 -0.29 -0.28
N LYS A 73 10.47 0.72 0.56
CA LYS A 73 11.11 0.53 1.87
C LYS A 73 10.29 -0.34 2.81
N GLU A 74 8.97 -0.15 2.81
CA GLU A 74 8.07 -0.93 3.67
C GLU A 74 7.89 -2.37 3.20
N GLU A 75 7.88 -2.59 1.89
CA GLU A 75 7.73 -3.90 1.27
C GLU A 75 9.06 -4.66 1.08
N VAL A 76 10.18 -4.08 1.55
CA VAL A 76 11.55 -4.58 1.41
C VAL A 76 11.87 -4.94 -0.05
N CYS A 77 11.67 -3.97 -0.94
CA CYS A 77 11.90 -4.09 -2.38
C CYS A 77 12.77 -2.94 -2.87
N ASP A 78 13.65 -3.21 -3.85
CA ASP A 78 14.41 -2.17 -4.53
C ASP A 78 13.59 -1.60 -5.70
N ALA A 79 12.98 -0.44 -5.47
CA ALA A 79 12.32 0.37 -6.50
C ALA A 79 12.52 1.86 -6.19
N GLU A 80 13.17 2.58 -7.10
CA GLU A 80 13.45 4.01 -6.95
C GLU A 80 12.38 4.87 -7.63
N CYS A 81 11.72 4.34 -8.67
CA CYS A 81 10.66 5.01 -9.38
C CYS A 81 9.48 4.08 -9.67
N PHE A 82 8.33 4.67 -9.97
CA PHE A 82 7.13 3.91 -10.30
C PHE A 82 7.29 3.09 -11.60
N SER A 83 8.19 3.54 -12.49
CA SER A 83 8.49 2.83 -13.74
C SER A 83 9.24 1.51 -13.50
N ASP A 84 9.90 1.35 -12.34
CA ASP A 84 10.53 0.09 -11.94
C ASP A 84 9.49 -0.94 -11.51
N VAL A 85 8.35 -0.47 -11.00
CA VAL A 85 7.23 -1.33 -10.58
C VAL A 85 6.45 -1.81 -11.79
N ILE A 86 6.08 -0.88 -12.69
CA ILE A 86 5.29 -1.17 -13.89
C ILE A 86 5.81 -0.39 -15.10
N ALA A 87 5.62 -0.93 -16.30
CA ALA A 87 5.98 -0.23 -17.54
C ALA A 87 5.05 0.99 -17.77
N PHE A 88 5.46 2.17 -17.30
CA PHE A 88 4.66 3.39 -17.27
C PHE A 88 5.28 4.55 -18.06
N ASP A 89 4.65 4.86 -19.19
CA ASP A 89 4.89 6.08 -19.98
C ASP A 89 3.85 7.17 -19.67
N VAL A 90 4.26 8.15 -18.86
CA VAL A 90 3.40 9.28 -18.45
C VAL A 90 2.71 9.97 -19.63
N LYS A 91 3.37 10.09 -20.79
CA LYS A 91 2.79 10.78 -21.95
C LYS A 91 1.60 10.01 -22.50
N LYS A 92 1.70 8.67 -22.56
CA LYS A 92 0.71 7.77 -23.17
C LYS A 92 -0.35 7.29 -22.20
N TYR A 93 0.02 6.98 -20.96
CA TYR A 93 -0.86 6.35 -19.96
C TYR A 93 -1.53 7.34 -19.00
N VAL A 94 -1.29 8.65 -19.13
CA VAL A 94 -2.04 9.68 -18.40
C VAL A 94 -2.90 10.47 -19.39
N LYS A 95 -4.22 10.43 -19.19
CA LYS A 95 -5.22 11.11 -20.01
C LYS A 95 -5.99 12.10 -19.15
N TYR A 96 -6.10 13.34 -19.63
CA TYR A 96 -6.91 14.38 -19.01
C TYR A 96 -8.21 14.51 -19.79
N PHE A 97 -9.31 14.52 -19.06
CA PHE A 97 -10.65 14.58 -19.60
C PHE A 97 -11.25 15.93 -19.22
N SER A 98 -11.87 16.58 -20.19
CA SER A 98 -12.59 17.81 -19.94
C SER A 98 -13.84 17.52 -19.13
N GLN A 99 -14.50 18.56 -18.64
CA GLN A 99 -15.79 18.38 -18.00
C GLN A 99 -16.80 17.81 -19.01
N LEU A 100 -17.65 16.88 -18.55
CA LEU A 100 -18.67 16.25 -19.38
C LEU A 100 -19.67 17.27 -19.96
N TRP A 101 -20.01 18.30 -19.20
CA TRP A 101 -21.00 19.31 -19.56
C TRP A 101 -20.32 20.64 -19.87
N GLU A 102 -20.74 21.32 -20.94
CA GLU A 102 -20.30 22.66 -21.31
C GLU A 102 -21.13 23.71 -20.54
N GLY A 103 -21.12 23.63 -19.20
CA GLY A 103 -21.88 24.50 -18.30
C GLY A 103 -22.60 23.75 -17.18
N SER A 104 -23.55 24.43 -16.54
CA SER A 104 -24.31 23.88 -15.41
C SER A 104 -25.55 23.12 -15.88
N PRO A 105 -25.73 21.84 -15.49
CA PRO A 105 -26.97 21.09 -15.72
C PRO A 105 -28.20 21.83 -15.14
N PRO A 106 -29.44 21.61 -15.63
CA PRO A 106 -29.85 20.50 -16.50
C PRO A 106 -29.85 20.79 -18.01
N MET A 107 -29.67 22.04 -18.45
CA MET A 107 -29.76 22.43 -19.86
C MET A 107 -28.40 22.51 -20.58
N ALA A 108 -27.29 22.22 -19.88
CA ALA A 108 -25.96 22.24 -20.48
C ALA A 108 -25.79 21.11 -21.51
N PRO A 109 -25.27 21.40 -22.72
CA PRO A 109 -24.98 20.36 -23.69
C PRO A 109 -23.74 19.54 -23.29
N PRO A 110 -23.58 18.30 -23.78
CA PRO A 110 -22.36 17.53 -23.59
C PRO A 110 -21.16 18.19 -24.29
N ASN A 111 -20.02 18.21 -23.63
CA ASN A 111 -18.77 18.75 -24.14
C ASN A 111 -18.21 17.86 -25.28
N PRO A 112 -18.04 18.38 -26.51
CA PRO A 112 -17.45 17.62 -27.62
C PRO A 112 -16.04 17.10 -27.30
N GLY A 113 -15.21 17.90 -26.63
CA GLY A 113 -13.85 17.52 -26.25
C GLY A 113 -13.80 16.33 -25.29
N TYR A 114 -14.84 16.14 -24.46
CA TYR A 114 -14.96 14.94 -23.63
C TYR A 114 -15.17 13.71 -24.50
N SER A 115 -16.05 13.81 -25.51
CA SER A 115 -16.35 12.72 -26.43
C SER A 115 -15.13 12.30 -27.25
N GLU A 116 -14.34 13.27 -27.72
CA GLU A 116 -13.06 13.02 -28.38
C GLU A 116 -12.08 12.28 -27.46
N CYS A 117 -11.91 12.74 -26.22
CA CYS A 117 -11.05 12.09 -25.23
C CYS A 117 -11.47 10.63 -24.93
N VAL A 118 -12.79 10.38 -24.84
CA VAL A 118 -13.35 9.03 -24.66
C VAL A 118 -13.03 8.15 -25.86
N GLN A 119 -13.22 8.66 -27.07
CA GLN A 119 -12.96 7.91 -28.29
C GLN A 119 -11.47 7.56 -28.43
N ASP A 120 -10.58 8.50 -28.12
CA ASP A 120 -9.14 8.28 -28.07
C ASP A 120 -8.74 7.23 -27.03
N LEU A 121 -9.32 7.30 -25.83
CA LEU A 121 -9.09 6.30 -24.79
C LEU A 121 -9.57 4.92 -25.24
N LYS A 122 -10.77 4.83 -25.84
CA LYS A 122 -11.32 3.58 -26.37
C LYS A 122 -10.40 2.96 -27.41
N ASN A 123 -9.95 3.76 -28.39
CA ASN A 123 -9.03 3.30 -29.42
C ASN A 123 -7.70 2.83 -28.83
N PHE A 124 -7.18 3.56 -27.84
CA PHE A 124 -5.97 3.16 -27.12
C PHE A 124 -6.16 1.81 -26.39
N LEU A 125 -7.25 1.62 -25.67
CA LEU A 125 -7.56 0.38 -24.96
C LEU A 125 -7.69 -0.81 -25.92
N LEU A 126 -8.41 -0.63 -27.03
CA LEU A 126 -8.54 -1.66 -28.07
C LEU A 126 -7.18 -2.03 -28.69
N SER A 127 -6.33 -1.04 -28.96
CA SER A 127 -4.98 -1.28 -29.49
C SER A 127 -4.05 -2.05 -28.54
N LYS A 128 -4.34 -1.99 -27.24
CA LYS A 128 -3.61 -2.70 -26.18
C LYS A 128 -4.18 -4.09 -25.95
N ALA A 129 -5.51 -4.22 -25.97
CA ALA A 129 -6.20 -5.49 -25.86
C ALA A 129 -5.87 -6.42 -27.05
N SER A 130 -5.79 -5.88 -28.27
CA SER A 130 -5.45 -6.66 -29.47
C SER A 130 -4.05 -7.27 -29.44
N LYS A 131 -3.12 -6.67 -28.68
CA LYS A 131 -1.76 -7.17 -28.49
C LYS A 131 -1.63 -8.19 -27.37
N SER A 132 -2.68 -8.38 -26.56
CA SER A 132 -2.66 -9.31 -25.44
C SER A 132 -3.09 -10.70 -25.89
N SER A 133 -2.35 -11.73 -25.50
CA SER A 133 -2.85 -13.10 -25.57
C SER A 133 -4.02 -13.21 -24.60
N GLY A 134 -5.24 -13.26 -25.12
CA GLY A 134 -6.45 -13.35 -24.32
C GLY A 134 -6.40 -14.47 -23.28
N ILE A 135 -7.21 -14.36 -22.23
CA ILE A 135 -7.26 -15.34 -21.14
C ILE A 135 -8.53 -16.17 -21.31
N THR A 136 -8.41 -17.49 -21.26
CA THR A 136 -9.57 -18.39 -21.28
C THR A 136 -10.34 -18.30 -19.95
N PRO A 137 -11.67 -18.44 -19.91
CA PRO A 137 -12.43 -18.40 -18.65
C PRO A 137 -11.92 -19.35 -17.56
N SER A 138 -11.40 -20.52 -17.94
CA SER A 138 -10.76 -21.46 -17.00
C SER A 138 -9.50 -20.89 -16.36
N GLN A 139 -8.60 -20.31 -17.17
CA GLN A 139 -7.39 -19.63 -16.71
C GLN A 139 -7.72 -18.41 -15.84
N PHE A 140 -8.81 -17.70 -16.15
CA PHE A 140 -9.30 -16.59 -15.34
C PHE A 140 -9.72 -17.06 -13.94
N ASN A 141 -10.51 -18.13 -13.86
CA ASN A 141 -10.92 -18.71 -12.58
C ASN A 141 -9.71 -19.17 -11.75
N SER A 142 -8.75 -19.85 -12.39
CA SER A 142 -7.50 -20.23 -11.72
C SER A 142 -6.72 -19.01 -11.22
N LYS A 143 -6.57 -17.96 -12.03
CA LYS A 143 -5.89 -16.71 -11.63
C LYS A 143 -6.58 -16.02 -10.45
N ILE A 144 -7.92 -16.00 -10.39
CA ILE A 144 -8.66 -15.48 -9.24
C ILE A 144 -8.35 -16.31 -7.99
N LYS A 145 -8.38 -17.63 -8.07
CA LYS A 145 -8.04 -18.51 -6.94
C LYS A 145 -6.61 -18.30 -6.46
N TYR A 146 -5.65 -18.19 -7.37
CA TYR A 146 -4.26 -17.89 -7.02
C TYR A 146 -4.11 -16.53 -6.35
N LEU A 147 -4.78 -15.49 -6.88
CA LEU A 147 -4.77 -14.16 -6.27
C LEU A 147 -5.40 -14.19 -4.88
N TRP A 148 -6.54 -14.87 -4.72
CA TRP A 148 -7.22 -14.99 -3.42
C TRP A 148 -6.37 -15.71 -2.39
N ASN A 149 -5.73 -16.83 -2.77
CA ASN A 149 -4.84 -17.56 -1.88
C ASN A 149 -3.61 -16.73 -1.51
N ALA A 150 -3.04 -15.96 -2.45
CA ALA A 150 -1.95 -15.04 -2.17
C ALA A 150 -2.37 -13.92 -1.19
N LEU A 151 -3.58 -13.37 -1.37
CA LEU A 151 -4.16 -12.37 -0.46
C LEU A 151 -4.42 -12.94 0.95
N MET A 152 -4.76 -14.22 1.08
CA MET A 152 -4.98 -14.86 2.39
C MET A 152 -3.68 -15.27 3.09
N ASN A 153 -2.65 -15.64 2.32
CA ASN A 153 -1.35 -16.07 2.88
C ASN A 153 -0.47 -14.88 3.28
N GLU A 154 -0.61 -13.74 2.61
CA GLU A 154 -0.01 -12.50 3.08
C GLU A 154 -0.80 -11.97 4.29
N ASN A 155 -0.09 -11.47 5.31
CA ASN A 155 -0.71 -10.70 6.40
C ASN A 155 -1.22 -9.35 5.83
N PHE A 156 -2.32 -9.38 5.08
CA PHE A 156 -3.12 -8.22 4.69
C PHE A 156 -3.93 -7.68 5.88
N VAL A 157 -3.35 -7.70 7.07
CA VAL A 157 -3.74 -6.73 8.08
C VAL A 157 -3.11 -5.44 7.57
N PHE A 158 -3.88 -4.61 6.88
CA PHE A 158 -3.81 -3.14 6.95
C PHE A 158 -4.53 -2.50 5.76
N SER A 159 -5.37 -1.51 6.08
CA SER A 159 -6.01 -0.66 5.08
C SER A 159 -4.93 0.10 4.32
N PHE A 160 -4.93 -0.03 2.99
CA PHE A 160 -4.00 0.67 2.10
C PHE A 160 -3.99 2.22 2.26
N LYS A 161 -4.94 2.77 3.01
CA LYS A 161 -5.13 4.20 3.23
C LYS A 161 -4.18 4.82 4.26
N ASN A 162 -3.35 4.05 4.96
CA ASN A 162 -2.53 4.66 6.03
C ASN A 162 -1.15 4.05 6.26
N THR A 163 -0.42 3.74 5.20
CA THR A 163 0.83 2.98 5.33
C THR A 163 1.87 3.66 6.25
N GLN A 164 1.83 5.00 6.38
CA GLN A 164 2.66 5.74 7.34
C GLN A 164 2.27 5.50 8.81
N GLU A 165 1.00 5.66 9.18
CA GLU A 165 0.58 5.35 10.56
C GLU A 165 0.84 3.88 10.88
N ILE A 166 0.62 3.01 9.90
CA ILE A 166 0.84 1.57 10.02
C ILE A 166 2.32 1.24 10.25
N ALA A 167 3.24 1.92 9.55
CA ALA A 167 4.66 1.76 9.77
C ALA A 167 5.05 2.16 11.20
N VAL A 168 4.48 3.25 11.72
CA VAL A 168 4.68 3.68 13.12
C VAL A 168 4.09 2.67 14.10
N TYR A 169 2.87 2.19 13.86
CA TYR A 169 2.26 1.14 14.68
C TYR A 169 3.09 -0.15 14.70
N ARG A 170 3.61 -0.59 13.55
CA ARG A 170 4.48 -1.77 13.44
C ARG A 170 5.79 -1.58 14.20
N GLN A 171 6.40 -0.40 14.10
CA GLN A 171 7.61 -0.10 14.88
C GLN A 171 7.33 -0.17 16.39
N LEU A 172 6.19 0.37 16.82
CA LEU A 172 5.76 0.32 18.21
C LEU A 172 5.44 -1.12 18.64
N GLU A 173 4.81 -1.92 17.79
CA GLU A 173 4.54 -3.35 18.02
C GLU A 173 5.83 -4.15 18.19
N ILE A 174 6.86 -3.87 17.39
CA ILE A 174 8.19 -4.49 17.52
C ILE A 174 8.82 -4.12 18.87
N GLN A 175 8.79 -2.84 19.26
CA GLN A 175 9.32 -2.42 20.57
C GLN A 175 8.55 -3.06 21.73
N TYR A 176 7.23 -3.08 21.63
CA TYR A 176 6.36 -3.74 22.61
C TYR A 176 6.63 -5.24 22.71
N GLY A 177 6.84 -5.90 21.57
CA GLY A 177 7.25 -7.30 21.48
C GLY A 177 8.59 -7.55 22.18
N ASN A 178 9.59 -6.68 21.94
CA ASN A 178 10.89 -6.75 22.59
C ASN A 178 10.80 -6.58 24.11
N TRP A 179 10.03 -5.60 24.59
CA TRP A 179 9.82 -5.39 26.03
C TRP A 179 9.08 -6.57 26.68
N THR A 180 8.05 -7.08 26.01
CA THR A 180 7.30 -8.26 26.46
C THR A 180 8.20 -9.49 26.53
N TRP A 181 9.05 -9.70 25.51
CA TRP A 181 10.00 -10.80 25.49
C TRP A 181 11.05 -10.68 26.59
N ALA A 182 11.61 -9.49 26.81
CA ALA A 182 12.56 -9.24 27.90
C ALA A 182 11.97 -9.55 29.28
N LEU A 183 10.74 -9.12 29.55
CA LEU A 183 10.06 -9.45 30.81
C LEU A 183 9.79 -10.95 30.94
N LYS A 184 9.34 -11.60 29.86
CA LYS A 184 9.10 -13.05 29.84
C LYS A 184 10.39 -13.86 30.01
N SER A 185 11.50 -13.43 29.42
CA SER A 185 12.79 -14.14 29.54
C SER A 185 13.36 -14.05 30.95
N GLU A 186 13.24 -12.89 31.60
CA GLU A 186 13.63 -12.73 33.01
C GLU A 186 12.76 -13.59 33.92
N MET A 187 11.44 -13.58 33.71
CA MET A 187 10.51 -14.42 34.46
C MET A 187 10.83 -15.92 34.29
N LEU A 188 11.13 -16.36 33.07
CA LEU A 188 11.54 -17.73 32.79
C LEU A 188 12.88 -18.09 33.47
N THR A 189 13.80 -17.13 33.56
CA THR A 189 15.09 -17.32 34.24
C THR A 189 14.89 -17.49 35.74
N ILE A 190 14.02 -16.68 36.35
CA ILE A 190 13.62 -16.81 37.76
C ILE A 190 12.94 -18.16 38.00
N GLU A 191 12.02 -18.57 37.12
CA GLU A 191 11.34 -19.85 37.20
C GLU A 191 12.33 -21.02 37.15
N ASN A 192 13.28 -21.02 36.21
CA ASN A 192 14.32 -22.04 36.11
C ASN A 192 15.21 -22.10 37.36
N GLN A 193 15.60 -20.95 37.92
CA GLN A 193 16.39 -20.91 39.16
C GLN A 193 15.61 -21.48 40.35
N LEU A 194 14.33 -21.13 40.47
CA LEU A 194 13.45 -21.66 41.51
C LEU A 194 13.26 -23.17 41.37
N TYR A 195 13.04 -23.66 40.16
CA TYR A 195 12.91 -25.08 39.87
C TYR A 195 14.15 -25.87 40.35
N LEU A 196 15.35 -25.39 40.01
CA LEU A 196 16.62 -25.99 40.46
C LEU A 196 16.80 -25.95 41.98
N SER A 197 16.35 -24.90 42.66
CA SER A 197 16.41 -24.79 44.12
C SER A 197 15.42 -25.72 44.83
N ILE A 198 14.23 -25.91 44.26
CA ILE A 198 13.23 -26.86 44.77
C ILE A 198 13.72 -28.30 44.59
N GLU A 199 14.27 -28.63 43.41
CA GLU A 199 14.80 -29.97 43.12
C GLU A 199 15.98 -30.34 44.05
N LYS A 200 16.80 -29.35 44.44
CA LYS A 200 17.87 -29.51 45.44
C LYS A 200 17.37 -29.55 46.89
N GLY A 201 16.06 -29.44 47.14
CA GLY A 201 15.46 -29.44 48.48
C GLY A 201 15.77 -28.19 49.32
N GLN A 202 16.13 -27.07 48.69
CA GLN A 202 16.52 -25.83 49.40
C GLN A 202 15.34 -24.92 49.72
N ARG A 203 14.21 -25.07 49.02
CA ARG A 203 12.97 -24.29 49.22
C ARG A 203 11.75 -25.14 48.90
N ASP A 204 10.77 -25.17 49.80
CA ASP A 204 9.52 -25.92 49.63
C ASP A 204 8.33 -25.04 49.19
N HIS A 205 8.42 -23.72 49.37
CA HIS A 205 7.34 -22.77 49.05
C HIS A 205 7.92 -21.47 48.46
N VAL A 206 7.25 -20.93 47.42
CA VAL A 206 7.58 -19.63 46.81
C VAL A 206 6.40 -18.68 47.00
N GLU A 207 6.63 -17.52 47.60
CA GLU A 207 5.61 -16.47 47.71
C GLU A 207 5.55 -15.58 46.47
N LEU A 208 4.33 -15.11 46.13
CA LEU A 208 4.13 -14.10 45.08
C LEU A 208 4.85 -12.78 45.36
N SER A 209 5.05 -12.43 46.64
CA SER A 209 5.80 -11.26 47.10
C SER A 209 7.27 -11.29 46.66
N TYR A 210 7.87 -12.48 46.65
CA TYR A 210 9.24 -12.70 46.20
C TYR A 210 9.36 -12.54 44.69
N LEU A 211 8.43 -13.13 43.93
CA LEU A 211 8.36 -12.99 42.47
C LEU A 211 8.16 -11.54 42.03
N SER A 212 7.27 -10.80 42.70
CA SER A 212 7.06 -9.38 42.37
C SER A 212 8.29 -8.52 42.66
N LYS A 213 9.04 -8.85 43.72
CA LYS A 213 10.28 -8.16 44.09
C LYS A 213 11.41 -8.42 43.09
N GLU A 214 11.59 -9.66 42.66
CA GLU A 214 12.58 -10.03 41.64
C GLU A 214 12.22 -9.43 40.27
N MET A 215 10.94 -9.45 39.89
CA MET A 215 10.47 -8.84 38.63
C MET A 215 10.44 -7.31 38.64
N ASN A 216 10.49 -6.68 39.82
CA ASN A 216 10.41 -5.21 39.93
C ASN A 216 11.59 -4.51 39.27
N LYS A 217 12.79 -5.10 39.36
CA LYS A 217 14.00 -4.55 38.74
C LYS A 217 13.94 -4.55 37.21
N PRO A 218 13.69 -5.68 36.52
CA PRO A 218 13.55 -5.69 35.07
C PRO A 218 12.31 -4.89 34.61
N TYR A 219 11.23 -4.86 35.41
CA TYR A 219 10.07 -4.02 35.12
C TYR A 219 10.42 -2.53 35.08
N GLU A 220 11.08 -1.99 36.11
CA GLU A 220 11.50 -0.59 36.13
C GLU A 220 12.53 -0.26 35.03
N GLU A 221 13.41 -1.20 34.68
CA GLU A 221 14.32 -1.05 33.53
C GLU A 221 13.59 -0.98 32.19
N THR A 222 12.57 -1.81 31.98
CA THR A 222 11.71 -1.71 30.77
C THR A 222 10.88 -0.45 30.76
N LYS A 223 10.32 -0.03 31.90
CA LYS A 223 9.51 1.18 32.03
C LYS A 223 10.28 2.46 31.71
N ARG A 224 11.57 2.52 32.03
CA ARG A 224 12.45 3.65 31.65
C ARG A 224 12.72 3.75 30.15
N LYS A 225 12.48 2.68 29.38
CA LYS A 225 12.70 2.62 27.93
C LYS A 225 11.45 2.98 27.11
N ILE A 226 10.30 3.11 27.78
CA ILE A 226 9.02 3.58 27.22
C ILE A 226 8.96 5.10 27.35
#